data_AF-A0A930MCJ8-F1
#
_entry.id   AF-A0A930MCJ8-F1
#
_cell.length_a   1.000
_cell.length_b   1.000
_cell.length_c   1.000
_cell.angle_alpha   90.00
_cell.angle_beta   90.00
_cell.angle_gamma   90.00
#
_symmetry.space_group_name_H-M   'P 1'
#
loop_
_entity.id
_entity.type
_entity.pdbx_description
1 polymer ?
#
loop_
_entity_poly.entity_id
_entity_poly.type
_entity_poly.pdbx_seq_one_letter_code
_entity_poly.pdbx_strand_id
1 'polypeptide(L)' 'MRKTYEDGRGWRYEVRETLRANTYKAFYCKAGKKSFHACRQFEMRDNRDEAQAELDAYAAAHGWHEVRDEKGASEC' A
#
# COMPACT_ATOMS: atom_id res chain seq x y z
N MET A 1 -8.83 -9.55 -2.42
CA MET A 1 -7.34 -9.51 -2.37
C MET A 1 -6.88 -8.09 -2.10
N ARG A 2 -5.75 -7.90 -1.41
CA ARG A 2 -5.08 -6.59 -1.33
C ARG A 2 -4.05 -6.55 -2.46
N LYS A 3 -4.04 -5.44 -3.19
CA LYS A 3 -3.00 -5.19 -4.20
C LYS A 3 -1.86 -4.46 -3.50
N THR A 4 -0.65 -4.96 -3.72
CA THR A 4 0.57 -4.32 -3.26
C THR A 4 1.37 -3.94 -4.48
N TYR A 5 1.96 -2.75 -4.48
CA TYR A 5 2.79 -2.27 -5.57
C TYR A 5 4.21 -2.11 -5.07
N GLU A 6 5.21 -2.48 -5.87
CA GLU A 6 6.62 -2.28 -5.55
C GLU A 6 7.24 -1.25 -6.49
N ASP A 7 7.92 -0.27 -5.90
CA ASP A 7 8.76 0.71 -6.59
C ASP A 7 10.15 0.12 -6.87
N GLY A 8 10.83 0.63 -7.91
CA GLY A 8 12.19 0.18 -8.29
C GLY A 8 13.26 0.36 -7.21
N ARG A 9 12.99 1.10 -6.12
CA ARG A 9 13.85 1.23 -4.94
C ARG A 9 13.58 0.18 -3.86
N GLY A 10 12.65 -0.75 -4.10
CA GLY A 10 12.24 -1.79 -3.15
C GLY A 10 11.30 -1.28 -2.06
N TRP A 11 10.48 -0.27 -2.34
CA TRP A 11 9.40 0.16 -1.46
C TRP A 11 8.09 -0.49 -1.90
N ARG A 12 7.37 -1.09 -0.96
CA ARG A 12 6.07 -1.71 -1.18
C ARG A 12 4.97 -0.82 -0.65
N TYR A 13 3.92 -0.64 -1.43
CA TYR A 13 2.78 0.21 -1.12
C TYR A 13 1.50 -0.63 -1.09
N GLU A 14 0.71 -0.53 -0.03
CA GLU A 14 -0.60 -1.18 0.07
C GLU A 14 -1.62 -0.25 0.75
N VAL A 15 -2.90 -0.42 0.42
CA VAL A 15 -3.99 0.28 1.14
C VAL A 15 -4.36 -0.51 2.39
N ARG A 16 -4.35 0.18 3.53
CA ARG A 16 -4.75 -0.39 4.83
C ARG A 16 -5.78 0.50 5.50
N GLU A 17 -6.57 -0.12 6.37
CA GLU A 17 -7.41 0.62 7.30
C GLU A 17 -6.54 1.35 8.32
N THR A 18 -6.91 2.56 8.67
CA THR A 18 -6.23 3.35 9.69
C THR A 18 -6.77 3.04 11.09
N LEU A 19 -6.26 3.73 12.11
CA LEU A 19 -6.80 3.63 13.47
C LEU A 19 -8.25 4.17 13.60
N ARG A 20 -8.68 5.00 12.65
CA ARG A 20 -10.07 5.46 12.57
C ARG A 20 -10.87 4.43 11.77
N ALA A 21 -11.92 3.89 12.38
CA ALA A 21 -12.81 2.92 11.75
C ALA A 21 -13.39 3.49 10.43
N ASN A 22 -13.55 2.61 9.43
CA ASN A 22 -14.02 2.97 8.09
C ASN A 22 -13.17 4.04 7.39
N THR A 23 -11.88 4.14 7.70
CA THR A 23 -10.99 5.00 6.92
C THR A 23 -9.78 4.22 6.45
N TYR A 24 -9.44 4.45 5.18
CA TYR A 24 -8.40 3.75 4.45
C TYR A 24 -7.38 4.75 3.96
N LYS A 25 -6.11 4.32 3.96
CA LYS A 25 -4.99 5.13 3.50
C LYS A 25 -3.94 4.23 2.87
N ALA A 26 -3.17 4.77 1.93
CA ALA A 26 -1.99 4.11 1.41
C ALA A 26 -0.87 4.12 2.47
N PHE A 27 -0.29 2.95 2.72
CA PHE A 27 0.88 2.76 3.55
C PHE A 27 2.01 2.19 2.72
N TYR A 28 3.25 2.51 3.10
CA TYR A 28 4.43 1.99 2.44
C TYR A 28 5.41 1.37 3.43
N CYS A 29 6.08 0.30 3.03
CA CYS A 29 7.13 -0.34 3.80
C CYS A 29 8.32 -0.66 2.89
N LYS A 30 9.52 -0.75 3.46
CA LYS A 30 10.67 -1.21 2.70
C LYS A 30 10.59 -2.73 2.57
N ALA A 31 10.92 -3.28 1.41
CA ALA A 31 11.00 -4.73 1.22
C ALA A 31 11.93 -5.35 2.29
N GLY A 32 11.44 -6.42 2.94
CA GLY A 32 12.12 -7.07 4.07
C GLY A 32 11.97 -6.36 5.42
N LYS A 33 11.25 -5.23 5.51
CA LYS A 33 10.87 -4.59 6.78
C LYS A 33 9.39 -4.83 7.08
N LYS A 34 9.08 -4.92 8.37
CA LYS A 34 7.70 -5.10 8.86
C LYS A 34 6.97 -3.80 9.19
N SER A 35 7.71 -2.70 9.27
CA SER A 35 7.16 -1.39 9.62
C SER A 35 6.54 -0.73 8.40
N PHE A 36 5.24 -0.49 8.48
CA PHE A 36 4.49 0.30 7.51
C PHE A 36 4.41 1.75 7.97
N HIS A 37 4.72 2.66 7.06
CA HIS A 37 4.62 4.10 7.26
C HIS A 37 3.42 4.64 6.48
N ALA A 38 2.65 5.52 7.11
CA ALA A 38 1.52 6.17 6.45
C ALA A 38 2.04 7.10 5.34
N CYS A 39 1.53 6.93 4.12
CA CYS A 39 1.95 7.75 3.00
C CYS A 39 1.35 9.17 3.13
N ARG A 40 2.20 10.18 3.34
CA ARG A 40 1.74 11.56 3.59
C ARG A 40 1.02 12.19 2.40
N GLN A 41 1.34 11.73 1.19
CA GLN A 41 0.82 12.25 -0.06
C GLN A 41 -0.63 11.83 -0.34
N PHE A 42 -1.09 10.75 0.29
CA PHE A 42 -2.45 10.24 0.12
C PHE A 42 -3.34 10.79 1.22
N GLU A 43 -4.54 11.23 0.85
CA GLU A 43 -5.56 11.64 1.81
C GLU A 43 -6.17 10.41 2.50
N MET A 44 -6.78 10.61 3.67
CA MET A 44 -7.59 9.54 4.27
C MET A 44 -8.91 9.48 3.53
N ARG A 45 -9.27 8.30 3.04
CA ARG A 45 -10.55 8.06 2.35
C ARG A 45 -11.45 7.24 3.25
N ASP A 46 -12.75 7.50 3.20
CA ASP A 46 -13.74 6.68 3.91
C ASP A 46 -13.99 5.33 3.20
N ASN A 47 -13.54 5.21 1.94
CA ASN A 47 -13.69 4.00 1.14
C ASN A 47 -12.35 3.40 0.76
N ARG A 48 -12.27 2.07 0.89
CA ARG A 48 -11.11 1.29 0.45
C ARG A 48 -10.91 1.36 -1.04
N ASP A 49 -12.01 1.33 -1.81
CA ASP A 49 -11.97 1.34 -3.27
C ASP A 49 -11.38 2.64 -3.80
N GLU A 50 -11.82 3.79 -3.27
CA GLU A 50 -11.26 5.10 -3.61
C GLU A 50 -9.77 5.20 -3.26
N ALA A 51 -9.37 4.76 -2.06
CA ALA A 51 -7.97 4.74 -1.68
C ALA A 51 -7.13 3.80 -2.58
N GLN A 52 -7.71 2.67 -3.01
CA GLN A 52 -7.04 1.71 -3.87
C GLN A 52 -6.91 2.23 -5.30
N ALA A 53 -7.93 2.91 -5.82
CA ALA A 53 -7.91 3.55 -7.14
C ALA A 53 -6.88 4.70 -7.17
N GLU A 54 -6.78 5.49 -6.10
CA GLU A 54 -5.76 6.53 -5.96
C GLU A 54 -4.35 5.93 -5.98
N LEU A 55 -4.13 4.82 -5.26
CA LEU A 55 -2.85 4.10 -5.28
C LEU A 55 -2.56 3.46 -6.65
N ASP A 56 -3.58 2.92 -7.32
CA ASP A 56 -3.45 2.31 -8.64
C ASP A 56 -3.06 3.36 -9.70
N ALA A 57 -3.72 4.51 -9.70
CA ALA A 57 -3.37 5.63 -10.57
C ALA A 57 -1.95 6.14 -10.30
N TYR A 58 -1.55 6.22 -9.02
CA TYR A 58 -0.20 6.62 -8.65
C TYR A 58 0.85 5.60 -9.11
N ALA A 59 0.58 4.30 -8.89
CA ALA A 59 1.43 3.21 -9.34
C ALA A 59 1.59 3.23 -10.87
N ALA A 60 0.49 3.40 -11.61
CA ALA A 60 0.51 3.50 -13.07
C ALA A 60 1.31 4.71 -13.57
N ALA A 61 1.17 5.87 -12.92
CA ALA A 61 1.91 7.08 -13.26
C ALA A 61 3.43 6.94 -13.00
N HIS A 62 3.81 6.19 -11.96
CA HIS A 62 5.20 5.96 -11.59
C HIS A 62 5.82 4.71 -12.23
N GLY A 63 5.03 3.90 -12.95
CA GLY A 63 5.49 2.64 -13.55
C GLY A 63 5.80 1.55 -12.52
N TRP A 64 5.13 1.57 -11.36
CA TRP A 64 5.28 0.54 -10.33
C TRP A 64 4.64 -0.78 -10.77
N HIS A 65 5.17 -1.88 -10.25
CA HIS A 65 4.67 -3.21 -10.60
C HIS A 65 3.82 -3.77 -9.46
N GLU A 66 2.69 -4.38 -9.81
CA GLU A 66 1.87 -5.12 -8.83
C GLU A 66 2.63 -6.35 -8.36
N VAL A 67 2.87 -6.44 -7.06
CA VAL A 67 3.43 -7.62 -6.41
C VAL A 67 2.30 -8.34 -5.67
N ARG A 68 2.07 -9.60 -6.05
CA ARG A 68 1.18 -10.48 -5.28
C ARG A 68 1.94 -11.00 -4.09
N ASP A 69 1.55 -10.54 -2.90
CA ASP A 69 1.93 -11.23 -1.66
C ASP A 69 1.07 -12.51 -1.56
N GLU A 70 1.43 -13.54 -2.34
CA GLU A 70 0.97 -14.89 -2.08
C GLU A 70 1.61 -15.33 -0.76
N LYS A 71 0.84 -15.19 0.33
CA LYS A 71 1.18 -15.56 1.72
C LYS A 71 2.29 -16.62 1.81
N GLY A 72 3.41 -16.25 2.43
CA GLY A 72 4.44 -17.20 2.84
C GLY A 72 5.43 -16.60 3.83
N ALA A 73 5.11 -16.70 5.12
CA ALA A 73 6.01 -16.76 6.28
C ALA A 73 7.38 -16.05 6.21
N SER A 74 7.54 -15.00 7.02
CA SER A 74 8.61 -15.05 8.03
C SER A 74 8.24 -14.15 9.20
N GLU A 75 8.01 -14.79 10.35
CA GLU A 75 8.33 -14.25 11.67
C GLU A 75 9.62 -13.43 11.56
N CYS A 76 9.61 -12.13 11.84
CA CYS A 76 10.11 -11.57 13.08
C CYS A 76 9.12 -10.71 13.89
#